data_AF-A0A4Q2UMZ7-F1
#
_entry.id   AF-A0A4Q2UMZ7-F1
#
_cell.length_a   1.000
_cell.length_b   1.000
_cell.length_c   1.000
_cell.angle_alpha   90.00
_cell.angle_beta   90.00
_cell.angle_gamma   90.00
#
_symmetry.space_group_name_H-M   'P 1'
#
loop_
_entity.id
_entity.type
_entity.pdbx_description
1 polymer ?
#
loop_
_entity_poly.entity_id
_entity_poly.type
_entity_poly.pdbx_seq_one_letter_code
_entity_poly.pdbx_strand_id
1 'polypeptide(L)'
;MIRLFSFLFLMMLSVAASAQVTGSSATTTSAPSLSASTAAETRARDEAFAAWKVRYATNRAWIADEIKAVRQELNKLRQAQPEPGQRLTDLLNGTIKRWNQEKTDYGDAEQFADCQEFFATLRTSIQNERTKK
;
A
#
# COMPACT_ATOMS: atom_id res chain seq x y z
N MET A 1 18.22 17.96 -2.20
CA MET A 1 18.09 18.09 -0.74
C MET A 1 17.65 16.73 -0.18
N ILE A 2 18.54 16.06 0.54
CA ILE A 2 18.30 14.76 1.20
C ILE A 2 17.68 15.04 2.58
N ARG A 3 16.63 14.31 2.96
CA ARG A 3 16.23 14.20 4.37
C ARG A 3 16.25 12.74 4.79
N LEU A 4 17.33 12.39 5.50
CA LEU A 4 17.34 11.33 6.49
C LEU A 4 16.34 11.70 7.59
N PHE A 5 15.48 10.76 7.97
CA PHE A 5 14.91 10.73 9.31
C PHE A 5 15.33 9.41 9.95
N SER A 6 16.44 9.47 10.69
CA SER A 6 16.77 8.50 11.72
C SER A 6 16.02 8.89 12.98
N PHE A 7 15.08 8.06 13.43
CA PHE A 7 14.68 8.06 14.84
C PHE A 7 14.86 6.67 15.41
N LEU A 8 16.00 6.57 16.10
CA LEU A 8 16.44 5.53 16.99
C LEU A 8 15.50 5.53 18.22
N PHE A 9 14.87 4.40 18.54
CA PHE A 9 14.34 4.17 19.89
C PHE A 9 14.99 2.91 20.46
N LEU A 10 15.96 3.13 21.35
CA LEU A 10 16.70 2.15 22.13
C LEU A 10 16.24 2.27 23.59
N MET A 11 15.70 1.19 24.16
CA MET A 11 15.70 0.89 25.60
C MET A 11 16.11 -0.58 25.73
N MET A 12 17.35 -0.94 26.07
CA MET A 12 18.01 -0.93 27.40
C MET A 12 17.27 -1.73 28.47
N LEU A 13 17.79 -2.92 28.82
CA LEU A 13 18.46 -3.11 30.12
C LEU A 13 19.46 -4.28 30.08
N SER A 14 20.71 -3.94 30.42
CA SER A 14 21.92 -4.76 30.65
C SER A 14 21.73 -5.83 31.76
N VAL A 15 22.55 -6.86 31.96
CA VAL A 15 23.96 -6.80 32.44
C VAL A 15 24.65 -8.18 32.31
N ALA A 16 25.86 -8.14 31.73
CA ALA A 16 27.11 -8.89 31.94
C ALA A 16 27.10 -10.37 32.40
N ALA A 17 27.89 -11.20 31.70
CA ALA A 17 29.27 -11.53 32.15
C ALA A 17 29.96 -12.44 31.12
N SER A 18 31.17 -12.06 30.73
CA SER A 18 32.11 -12.88 29.97
C SER A 18 32.75 -13.93 30.88
N ALA A 19 32.62 -15.21 30.54
CA ALA A 19 33.51 -16.27 31.00
C ALA A 19 34.23 -16.84 29.78
N GLN A 20 35.52 -16.57 29.64
CA GLN A 20 36.38 -17.24 28.67
C GLN A 20 36.54 -18.70 29.10
N VAL A 21 36.14 -19.63 28.24
CA VAL A 21 36.48 -21.06 28.40
C VAL A 21 37.53 -21.41 27.37
N THR A 22 38.76 -21.52 27.85
CA THR A 22 39.86 -22.23 27.19
C THR A 22 39.59 -23.74 27.30
N GLY A 23 39.51 -24.45 26.17
CA GLY A 23 39.57 -25.93 26.18
C GLY A 23 38.73 -26.64 25.11
N SER A 24 39.42 -27.13 24.08
CA SER A 24 39.17 -28.31 23.22
C SER A 24 37.75 -28.74 22.79
N SER A 25 37.58 -28.73 21.46
CA SER A 25 37.04 -29.81 20.61
C SER A 25 35.64 -30.38 20.86
N ALA A 26 34.65 -29.88 20.10
CA ALA A 26 33.71 -30.69 19.29
C ALA A 26 32.78 -29.74 18.50
N THR A 27 32.94 -29.69 17.18
CA THR A 27 32.07 -28.90 16.28
C THR A 27 30.67 -29.53 16.25
N THR A 28 29.78 -29.09 17.14
CA THR A 28 28.35 -29.33 17.02
C THR A 28 27.76 -28.20 16.19
N THR A 29 27.54 -28.46 14.91
CA THR A 29 26.72 -27.61 14.03
C THR A 29 25.32 -27.54 14.61
N SER A 30 25.06 -26.52 15.41
CA SER A 30 23.71 -26.18 15.86
C SER A 30 22.98 -25.64 14.64
N ALA A 31 22.15 -26.49 14.03
CA ALA A 31 21.18 -26.04 13.04
C ALA A 31 20.38 -24.87 13.63
N PRO A 32 20.06 -23.81 12.87
CA PRO A 32 19.22 -22.74 13.37
C PRO A 32 17.88 -23.35 13.80
N SER A 33 17.58 -23.28 15.10
CA SER A 33 16.29 -23.68 15.63
C SER A 33 15.25 -22.71 15.07
N LEU A 34 14.45 -23.20 14.12
CA LEU A 34 13.19 -22.58 13.72
C LEU A 34 12.35 -22.42 14.99
N SER A 35 12.38 -21.23 15.58
CA SER A 35 11.51 -20.86 16.69
C SER A 35 10.08 -21.20 16.29
N ALA A 36 9.49 -22.21 16.95
CA ALA A 36 8.11 -22.59 16.74
C ALA A 36 7.23 -21.39 17.13
N SER A 37 6.55 -20.81 16.14
CA SER A 37 5.64 -19.69 16.38
C SER A 37 4.60 -20.10 17.41
N THR A 38 4.37 -19.28 18.43
CA THR A 38 3.44 -19.64 19.52
C THR A 38 2.00 -19.66 19.00
N ALA A 39 1.10 -20.40 19.66
CA ALA A 39 -0.32 -20.42 19.26
C ALA A 39 -0.97 -19.02 19.26
N ALA A 40 -0.47 -18.11 20.11
CA ALA A 40 -0.90 -16.71 20.13
C ALA A 40 -0.43 -15.93 18.89
N GLU A 41 0.80 -16.13 18.43
CA GLU A 41 1.33 -15.51 17.21
C GLU A 41 0.60 -15.99 15.95
N THR A 42 0.30 -17.29 15.87
CA THR A 42 -0.48 -17.86 14.77
C THR A 42 -1.87 -17.23 14.71
N ARG A 43 -2.57 -17.17 15.86
CA ARG A 43 -3.89 -16.51 15.94
C ARG A 43 -3.81 -15.04 15.53
N ALA A 44 -2.80 -14.29 16.00
CA ALA A 44 -2.63 -12.89 15.63
C ALA A 44 -2.40 -12.68 14.12
N ARG A 45 -1.63 -13.58 13.47
CA ARG A 45 -1.43 -13.56 12.01
C ARG A 45 -2.71 -13.88 11.26
N ASP A 46 -3.47 -14.87 11.70
CA ASP A 46 -4.75 -15.26 11.09
C ASP A 46 -5.78 -14.13 11.18
N GLU A 47 -5.88 -13.48 12.35
CA GLU A 47 -6.74 -12.32 12.57
C GLU A 47 -6.31 -11.13 11.69
N ALA A 48 -5.01 -10.84 11.62
CA ALA A 48 -4.48 -9.79 10.77
C ALA A 48 -4.77 -10.06 9.28
N PHE A 49 -4.62 -11.31 8.83
CA PHE A 49 -4.92 -11.72 7.47
C PHE A 49 -6.42 -11.66 7.16
N ALA A 50 -7.27 -12.07 8.10
CA ALA A 50 -8.72 -11.94 7.97
C ALA A 50 -9.14 -10.47 7.82
N ALA A 51 -8.60 -9.58 8.66
CA ALA A 51 -8.85 -8.14 8.56
C ALA A 51 -8.34 -7.55 7.24
N TRP A 52 -7.15 -7.95 6.79
CA TRP A 52 -6.59 -7.54 5.50
C TRP A 52 -7.49 -7.97 4.34
N LYS A 53 -8.01 -9.21 4.31
CA LYS A 53 -8.93 -9.68 3.25
C LYS A 53 -10.20 -8.85 3.17
N VAL A 54 -10.79 -8.50 4.31
CA VAL A 54 -12.00 -7.66 4.37
C VAL A 54 -11.72 -6.27 3.81
N ARG A 55 -10.60 -5.65 4.24
CA ARG A 55 -10.18 -4.33 3.70
C ARG A 55 -9.93 -4.40 2.21
N TYR A 56 -9.18 -5.40 1.75
CA TYR A 56 -8.89 -5.62 0.34
C TYR A 56 -10.17 -5.68 -0.50
N ALA A 57 -11.15 -6.49 -0.09
CA ALA A 57 -12.40 -6.63 -0.81
C ALA A 57 -13.21 -5.32 -0.84
N THR A 58 -13.27 -4.62 0.30
CA THR A 58 -13.97 -3.34 0.44
C THR A 58 -13.35 -2.26 -0.45
N ASN A 59 -12.03 -2.10 -0.37
CA ASN A 59 -11.28 -1.10 -1.12
C ASN A 59 -11.35 -1.37 -2.63
N ARG A 60 -11.24 -2.64 -3.04
CA ARG A 60 -11.39 -3.02 -4.45
C ARG A 60 -12.79 -2.70 -4.99
N ALA A 61 -13.84 -2.96 -4.21
CA ALA A 61 -15.21 -2.61 -4.60
C ALA A 61 -15.37 -1.09 -4.76
N TRP A 62 -14.87 -0.32 -3.79
CA TRP A 62 -14.88 1.14 -3.84
C TRP A 62 -14.18 1.68 -5.09
N ILE A 63 -12.98 1.17 -5.42
CA ILE A 63 -12.23 1.59 -6.63
C ILE A 63 -13.02 1.30 -7.91
N ALA A 64 -13.68 0.15 -8.00
CA ALA A 64 -14.48 -0.20 -9.17
C ALA A 64 -15.64 0.79 -9.38
N ASP A 65 -16.34 1.14 -8.30
CA ASP A 65 -17.43 2.12 -8.33
C ASP A 65 -16.92 3.52 -8.69
N GLU A 66 -15.77 3.90 -8.14
CA GLU A 66 -15.12 5.19 -8.39
C GLU A 66 -14.71 5.36 -9.85
N ILE A 67 -14.07 4.33 -10.44
CA ILE A 67 -13.72 4.31 -11.87
C ILE A 67 -14.99 4.48 -12.72
N LYS A 68 -16.07 3.78 -12.37
CA LYS A 68 -17.34 3.88 -13.11
C LYS A 68 -17.90 5.29 -13.06
N ALA A 69 -17.94 5.91 -11.87
CA ALA A 69 -18.42 7.27 -11.69
C ALA A 69 -17.59 8.29 -12.50
N VAL A 70 -16.26 8.24 -12.38
CA VAL A 70 -15.36 9.15 -13.09
C VAL A 70 -15.47 8.97 -14.61
N ARG A 71 -15.58 7.73 -15.12
CA ARG A 71 -15.80 7.49 -16.56
C ARG A 71 -17.08 8.14 -17.07
N GLN A 72 -18.16 8.10 -16.30
CA GLN A 72 -19.41 8.78 -16.68
C GLN A 72 -19.21 10.30 -16.75
N GLU A 73 -18.50 10.88 -15.78
CA GLU A 73 -18.19 12.30 -15.75
C GLU A 73 -17.30 12.75 -16.91
N LEU A 74 -16.30 11.94 -17.26
CA LEU A 74 -15.41 12.18 -18.39
C LEU A 74 -16.13 12.04 -19.72
N ASN A 75 -17.06 11.08 -19.85
CA ASN A 75 -17.89 10.96 -21.05
C ASN A 75 -18.75 12.22 -21.27
N LYS A 76 -19.36 12.76 -20.20
CA LYS A 76 -20.10 14.04 -20.26
C LYS A 76 -19.17 15.20 -20.64
N LEU A 77 -17.98 15.26 -20.04
CA LEU A 77 -16.99 16.30 -20.38
C LEU A 77 -16.57 16.20 -21.84
N ARG A 78 -16.30 15.00 -22.35
CA ARG A 78 -15.91 14.76 -23.75
C ARG A 78 -16.98 15.17 -24.75
N GLN A 79 -18.27 15.02 -24.41
CA GLN A 79 -19.37 15.53 -25.24
C GLN A 79 -19.39 17.06 -25.32
N ALA A 80 -19.03 17.75 -24.23
CA ALA A 80 -19.00 19.21 -24.19
C ALA A 80 -17.67 19.81 -24.68
N GLN A 81 -16.57 19.10 -24.45
CA GLN A 81 -15.18 19.49 -24.67
C GLN A 81 -14.34 18.25 -25.03
N PRO A 82 -14.29 17.89 -26.33
CA PRO A 82 -13.70 16.63 -26.77
C PRO A 82 -12.23 16.45 -26.37
N GLU A 83 -11.41 17.48 -26.59
CA GLU A 83 -9.96 17.46 -26.33
C GLU A 83 -9.63 17.29 -24.82
N PRO A 84 -10.13 18.13 -23.89
CA PRO A 84 -9.94 17.92 -22.46
C PRO A 84 -10.51 16.59 -21.95
N GLY A 85 -11.71 16.22 -22.41
CA GLY A 85 -12.37 14.98 -22.01
C GLY A 85 -11.59 13.74 -22.43
N GLN A 86 -11.02 13.73 -23.63
CA GLN A 86 -10.20 12.63 -24.13
C GLN A 86 -8.88 12.52 -23.34
N ARG A 87 -8.17 13.64 -23.14
CA ARG A 87 -6.91 13.66 -22.37
C ARG A 87 -7.07 13.10 -20.95
N LEU A 88 -8.12 13.53 -20.25
CA LEU A 88 -8.39 13.05 -18.89
C LEU A 88 -8.85 11.58 -18.87
N THR A 89 -9.51 11.11 -19.93
CA THR A 89 -9.84 9.69 -20.12
C THR A 89 -8.59 8.85 -20.31
N ASP A 90 -7.64 9.32 -21.11
CA ASP A 90 -6.38 8.63 -21.35
C ASP A 90 -5.52 8.59 -20.09
N LEU A 91 -5.50 9.68 -19.30
CA LEU A 91 -4.86 9.71 -17.99
C LEU A 91 -5.47 8.65 -17.04
N LEU A 92 -6.80 8.59 -16.93
CA LEU A 92 -7.48 7.58 -16.12
C LEU A 92 -7.11 6.16 -16.56
N ASN A 93 -7.16 5.87 -17.86
CA ASN A 93 -6.83 4.56 -18.40
C ASN A 93 -5.37 4.18 -18.15
N GLY A 94 -4.45 5.12 -18.33
CA GLY A 94 -3.02 4.95 -18.07
C GLY A 94 -2.74 4.64 -16.60
N THR A 95 -3.36 5.38 -15.68
CA THR A 95 -3.21 5.15 -14.24
C THR A 95 -3.77 3.80 -13.81
N ILE A 96 -4.98 3.43 -14.27
CA ILE A 96 -5.57 2.12 -13.96
C ILE A 96 -4.66 0.99 -14.45
N LYS A 97 -4.13 1.11 -15.68
CA LYS A 97 -3.20 0.11 -16.23
C LYS A 97 -1.95 -0.02 -15.36
N ARG A 98 -1.35 1.11 -14.96
CA ARG A 98 -0.17 1.13 -14.09
C ARG A 98 -0.47 0.48 -12.73
N TRP A 99 -1.59 0.81 -12.09
CA TRP A 99 -1.98 0.21 -10.82
C TRP A 99 -2.16 -1.30 -10.92
N ASN A 100 -2.80 -1.79 -11.98
CA ASN A 100 -2.95 -3.22 -12.20
C ASN A 100 -1.60 -3.94 -12.41
N GLN A 101 -0.53 -3.22 -12.76
CA GLN A 101 0.83 -3.75 -12.95
C GLN A 101 1.69 -3.63 -11.69
N GLU A 102 1.58 -2.53 -10.94
CA GLU A 102 2.49 -2.16 -9.86
C GLU A 102 1.89 -2.32 -8.45
N LYS A 103 0.58 -2.10 -8.29
CA LYS A 103 -0.09 -1.93 -6.99
C LYS A 103 -1.31 -2.84 -6.87
N THR A 104 -1.05 -4.14 -6.65
CA THR A 104 -2.09 -5.17 -6.53
C THR A 104 -2.63 -5.33 -5.11
N ASP A 105 -2.05 -4.69 -4.09
CA ASP A 105 -2.49 -4.84 -2.71
C ASP A 105 -3.43 -3.72 -2.25
N TYR A 106 -4.71 -3.85 -2.57
CA TYR A 106 -5.75 -2.97 -2.05
C TYR A 106 -6.03 -3.14 -0.55
N GLY A 107 -5.42 -4.11 0.11
CA GLY A 107 -5.48 -4.29 1.56
C GLY A 107 -4.39 -3.50 2.30
N ASP A 108 -3.41 -2.97 1.57
CA ASP A 108 -2.43 -2.00 2.04
C ASP A 108 -3.04 -0.59 2.10
N ALA A 109 -2.87 0.07 3.25
CA ALA A 109 -3.51 1.35 3.50
C ALA A 109 -2.85 2.50 2.74
N GLU A 110 -1.53 2.46 2.54
CA GLU A 110 -0.79 3.52 1.84
C GLU A 110 -1.12 3.48 0.34
N GLN A 111 -1.08 2.29 -0.27
CA GLN A 111 -1.45 2.12 -1.67
C GLN A 111 -2.90 2.51 -1.94
N PHE A 112 -3.81 2.25 -1.00
CA PHE A 112 -5.19 2.69 -1.12
C PHE A 112 -5.33 4.22 -0.99
N ALA A 113 -4.62 4.86 -0.05
CA ALA A 113 -4.64 6.31 0.10
C ALA A 113 -4.15 7.04 -1.15
N ASP A 114 -3.07 6.55 -1.78
CA ASP A 114 -2.59 7.08 -3.08
C ASP A 114 -3.66 7.01 -4.16
N CYS A 115 -4.46 5.93 -4.15
CA CYS A 115 -5.55 5.73 -5.11
C CYS A 115 -6.66 6.77 -4.89
N GLN A 116 -7.02 7.03 -3.63
CA GLN A 116 -8.01 8.04 -3.26
C GLN A 116 -7.56 9.44 -3.66
N GLU A 117 -6.28 9.79 -3.42
CA GLU A 117 -5.73 11.09 -3.80
C GLU A 117 -5.74 11.31 -5.31
N PHE A 118 -5.42 10.28 -6.10
CA PHE A 118 -5.52 10.35 -7.56
C PHE A 118 -6.95 10.67 -8.01
N PHE A 119 -7.95 9.96 -7.49
CA PHE A 119 -9.35 10.22 -7.87
C PHE A 119 -9.82 11.61 -7.45
N ALA A 120 -9.41 12.09 -6.27
CA ALA A 120 -9.70 13.45 -5.83
C ALA A 120 -9.08 14.50 -6.78
N THR A 121 -7.82 14.30 -7.19
CA THR A 121 -7.12 15.18 -8.14
C THR A 121 -7.78 15.17 -9.52
N LEU A 122 -8.18 13.99 -9.99
CA LEU A 122 -8.84 13.84 -11.29
C LEU A 122 -10.21 14.52 -11.29
N ARG A 123 -11.00 14.38 -10.22
CA ARG A 123 -12.28 15.09 -10.07
C ARG A 123 -12.12 16.60 -10.06
N THR A 124 -11.12 17.10 -9.33
CA THR A 124 -10.80 18.54 -9.31
C THR A 124 -10.46 19.03 -10.72
N SER A 125 -9.69 18.25 -11.47
CA SER A 125 -9.35 18.55 -12.87
C SER A 125 -10.59 18.59 -13.76
N ILE A 126 -11.51 17.62 -13.62
CA ILE A 126 -12.79 17.60 -14.34
C ILE A 126 -13.64 18.84 -14.02
N GLN A 127 -13.72 19.24 -12.75
CA GLN A 127 -14.43 20.45 -12.33
C GLN A 127 -13.82 21.72 -12.93
N ASN A 128 -12.49 21.87 -12.86
CA ASN A 128 -11.80 23.02 -13.42
C ASN A 128 -12.01 23.15 -14.94
N GLU A 129 -11.99 22.05 -15.67
CA GLU A 129 -12.28 22.07 -17.11
C GLU A 129 -13.75 22.40 -17.40
N ARG A 130 -14.69 22.04 -16.52
CA ARG A 130 -16.12 22.42 -16.66
C ARG A 130 -16.37 23.91 -16.44
N THR A 131 -15.61 24.57 -15.53
CA THR A 131 -15.84 25.97 -15.14
C THR A 131 -15.09 27.00 -15.98
N LYS A 132 -14.20 26.61 -16.89
CA LYS A 132 -13.46 27.51 -17.80
C LYS A 132 -14.29 28.06 -18.98
N LYS A 133 -15.62 27.91 -18.95
CA LYS A 133 -16.55 28.52 -19.91
C LYS A 133 -16.91 29.93 -19.47
#